data_AF-A0A0G8ASF6-F1
#
_entry.id   AF-A0A0G8ASF6-F1
#
_cell.length_a   1.000
_cell.length_b   1.000
_cell.length_c   1.000
_cell.angle_alpha   90.00
_cell.angle_beta   90.00
_cell.angle_gamma   90.00
#
_symmetry.space_group_name_H-M   'P 1'
#
loop_
_entity.id
_entity.type
_entity.pdbx_description
1 polymer ?
#
loop_
_entity_poly.entity_id
_entity_poly.type
_entity_poly.pdbx_seq_one_letter_code
_entity_poly.pdbx_strand_id
1 'polypeptide(L)'
;MRPGLLWAGTESGLYISFDDGEYWSQFQQNLPIVPITDLDWKENDLIVATQGRSFWVMDDVTPLHQLSDTMASKSVWLYDSAPIWRTGGSVSLRYWFREAPDSSTTELRILESDGTIIKTFTAEDGAFDIEAGMN
;
A
#
# COMPACT_ATOMS: atom_id res chain seq x y z
N MET A 1 0.50 -0.17 -10.95
CA MET A 1 1.45 -0.75 -11.92
C MET A 1 1.57 0.19 -13.11
N ARG A 2 2.77 0.36 -13.67
CA ARG A 2 3.02 1.16 -14.88
C ARG A 2 2.99 0.25 -16.12
N PRO A 3 2.12 0.52 -17.10
CA PRO A 3 2.18 -0.16 -18.40
C PRO A 3 3.56 0.06 -19.06
N GLY A 4 4.10 -0.94 -19.74
CA GLY A 4 5.41 -0.88 -20.37
C GLY A 4 6.61 -1.17 -19.49
N LEU A 5 6.45 -1.27 -18.16
CA LEU A 5 7.54 -1.68 -17.29
C LEU A 5 7.68 -3.21 -17.26
N LEU A 6 8.80 -3.72 -17.76
CA LEU A 6 9.12 -5.14 -17.80
C LEU A 6 10.44 -5.43 -17.10
N TRP A 7 10.55 -6.64 -16.55
CA TRP A 7 11.73 -7.16 -15.87
C TRP A 7 12.14 -8.48 -16.52
N ALA A 8 13.45 -8.68 -16.69
CA ALA A 8 13.97 -9.92 -17.25
C ALA A 8 15.21 -10.39 -16.48
N GLY A 9 15.13 -11.62 -15.99
CA GLY A 9 16.28 -12.39 -15.58
C GLY A 9 16.92 -13.09 -16.77
N THR A 10 18.24 -13.00 -16.89
CA THR A 10 19.00 -13.67 -17.96
C THR A 10 20.22 -14.39 -17.38
N GLU A 11 20.89 -15.20 -18.20
CA GLU A 11 22.21 -15.77 -17.88
C GLU A 11 23.28 -14.71 -17.56
N SER A 12 23.07 -13.46 -18.01
CA SER A 12 23.97 -12.32 -17.84
C SER A 12 23.51 -11.32 -16.78
N GLY A 13 22.46 -11.59 -16.01
CA GLY A 13 21.98 -10.71 -14.95
C GLY A 13 20.56 -10.18 -15.16
N LEU A 14 20.21 -9.16 -14.36
CA LEU A 14 18.89 -8.53 -14.33
C LEU A 14 18.82 -7.34 -15.29
N TYR A 15 17.72 -7.27 -16.03
CA TYR A 15 17.41 -6.22 -17.00
C TYR A 15 16.02 -5.64 -16.77
N ILE A 16 15.85 -4.39 -17.15
CA ILE A 16 14.60 -3.63 -17.06
C ILE A 16 14.30 -2.93 -18.39
N SER A 17 13.03 -2.88 -18.77
CA SER A 17 12.52 -2.10 -19.91
C SER A 17 11.38 -1.22 -19.43
N PHE A 18 11.29 0.00 -19.97
CA PHE A 18 10.26 1.00 -19.64
C PHE A 18 9.29 1.26 -20.80
N ASP A 19 9.41 0.50 -21.89
CA ASP A 19 8.80 0.71 -23.21
C ASP A 19 8.33 -0.61 -23.84
N ASP A 20 7.70 -1.47 -23.04
CA ASP A 20 7.11 -2.75 -23.49
C ASP A 20 8.13 -3.71 -24.15
N GLY A 21 9.42 -3.56 -23.82
CA GLY A 21 10.49 -4.44 -24.27
C GLY A 21 11.20 -3.98 -25.55
N GLU A 22 10.96 -2.75 -26.03
CA GLU A 22 11.68 -2.19 -27.18
C GLU A 22 13.16 -1.93 -26.84
N TYR A 23 13.42 -1.37 -25.65
CA TYR A 23 14.77 -1.16 -25.14
C TYR A 23 14.96 -1.78 -23.74
N TRP A 24 16.09 -2.46 -23.57
CA TRP A 24 16.47 -3.12 -22.32
C TRP A 24 17.75 -2.49 -21.75
N SER A 25 17.70 -2.14 -20.47
CA SER A 25 18.84 -1.65 -19.71
C SER A 25 19.26 -2.65 -18.65
N GLN A 26 20.56 -2.86 -18.49
CA GLN A 26 21.08 -3.67 -17.39
C GLN A 26 20.77 -2.97 -16.06
N PHE A 27 20.20 -3.70 -15.11
CA PHE A 27 19.70 -3.14 -13.86
C PHE A 27 20.07 -4.03 -12.68
N GLN A 28 21.29 -3.87 -12.18
CA GLN A 28 21.84 -4.74 -11.14
C GLN A 28 21.70 -4.16 -9.73
N GLN A 29 21.84 -2.84 -9.53
CA GLN A 29 21.76 -2.22 -8.19
C GLN A 29 22.58 -2.95 -7.11
N ASN A 30 23.89 -3.12 -7.36
CA ASN A 30 24.83 -3.91 -6.55
C ASN A 30 24.64 -5.44 -6.56
N LEU A 31 23.63 -5.97 -7.27
CA LEU A 31 23.58 -7.38 -7.64
C LEU A 31 24.80 -7.73 -8.52
N PRO A 32 25.55 -8.79 -8.20
CA PRO A 32 26.57 -9.30 -9.11
C PRO A 32 26.00 -9.75 -10.46
N ILE A 33 26.85 -9.72 -11.48
CA ILE A 33 26.54 -10.35 -12.77
C ILE A 33 26.55 -11.88 -12.58
N VAL A 34 25.37 -12.47 -12.46
CA VAL A 34 25.12 -13.91 -12.37
C VAL A 34 23.82 -14.28 -13.08
N PRO A 35 23.64 -15.55 -13.49
CA PRO A 35 22.37 -16.03 -14.01
C PRO A 35 21.22 -15.80 -13.04
N ILE A 36 20.15 -15.22 -13.55
CA ILE A 36 18.89 -15.03 -12.83
C ILE A 36 17.93 -16.11 -13.30
N THR A 37 17.56 -17.00 -12.39
CA THR A 37 16.77 -18.19 -12.72
C THR A 37 15.28 -17.98 -12.53
N ASP A 38 14.89 -17.04 -11.67
CA ASP A 38 13.49 -16.71 -11.41
C ASP A 38 13.33 -15.30 -10.85
N LEU A 39 12.15 -14.73 -11.05
CA LEU A 39 11.72 -13.44 -10.51
C LEU A 39 10.35 -13.61 -9.87
N ASP A 40 10.19 -13.10 -8.66
CA ASP A 40 8.89 -13.09 -7.97
C ASP A 40 8.67 -11.76 -7.26
N TRP A 41 7.44 -11.53 -6.82
CA TRP A 41 7.01 -10.27 -6.22
C TRP A 41 6.41 -10.49 -4.84
N LYS A 42 6.83 -9.67 -3.88
CA LYS A 42 6.16 -9.54 -2.60
C LYS A 42 5.82 -8.08 -2.36
N GLU A 43 4.54 -7.75 -2.50
CA GLU A 43 4.07 -6.36 -2.39
C GLU A 43 4.81 -5.45 -3.38
N ASN A 44 5.66 -4.54 -2.91
CA ASN A 44 6.48 -3.65 -3.74
C ASN A 44 7.93 -4.14 -3.89
N ASP A 45 8.26 -5.31 -3.38
CA ASP A 45 9.61 -5.84 -3.40
C ASP A 45 9.77 -6.83 -4.56
N LEU A 46 10.88 -6.71 -5.28
CA LEU A 46 11.28 -7.66 -6.31
C LEU A 46 12.22 -8.70 -5.70
N ILE A 47 11.82 -9.96 -5.75
CA ILE A 47 12.61 -11.11 -5.35
C ILE A 47 13.32 -11.66 -6.58
N VAL A 48 14.64 -11.80 -6.49
CA VAL A 48 15.51 -12.22 -7.59
C VAL A 48 16.24 -13.49 -7.19
N ALA A 49 15.88 -14.62 -7.79
CA ALA A 49 16.57 -15.89 -7.57
C ALA A 49 17.80 -15.98 -8.49
N THR A 50 18.97 -16.23 -7.89
CA THR A 50 20.23 -16.34 -8.64
C THR A 50 20.78 -17.75 -8.64
N GLN A 51 21.55 -18.10 -9.67
CA GLN A 51 22.30 -19.35 -9.67
C GLN A 51 23.57 -19.23 -8.81
N GLY A 52 23.60 -19.94 -7.69
CA GLY A 52 24.79 -20.10 -6.85
C GLY A 52 25.10 -18.92 -5.91
N ARG A 53 24.21 -17.91 -5.77
CA ARG A 53 24.44 -16.74 -4.90
C ARG A 53 23.25 -16.29 -4.05
N SER A 54 22.46 -17.25 -3.53
CA SER A 54 21.24 -16.99 -2.75
C SER A 54 20.19 -16.19 -3.55
N PHE A 55 19.06 -15.84 -2.92
CA PHE A 55 18.11 -14.89 -3.49
C PHE A 55 18.42 -13.48 -3.01
N TRP A 56 18.04 -12.50 -3.82
CA TRP A 56 18.17 -11.07 -3.53
C TRP A 56 16.78 -10.45 -3.45
N VAL A 57 16.61 -9.47 -2.57
CA VAL A 57 15.37 -8.70 -2.47
C VAL A 57 15.72 -7.25 -2.75
N MET A 58 15.12 -6.71 -3.81
CA MET A 58 15.13 -5.28 -4.05
C MET A 58 13.91 -4.67 -3.37
N ASP A 59 14.19 -4.01 -2.26
CA ASP A 59 13.19 -3.36 -1.42
C ASP A 59 12.56 -2.17 -2.14
N ASP A 60 11.24 -2.13 -2.13
CA ASP A 60 10.38 -1.07 -2.65
C ASP A 60 10.77 -0.50 -4.02
N VAL A 61 10.35 -1.17 -5.10
CA VAL A 61 10.53 -0.67 -6.48
C VAL A 61 9.46 0.33 -6.92
N THR A 62 8.60 0.81 -6.01
CA THR A 62 7.53 1.78 -6.32
C THR A 62 8.03 3.02 -7.07
N PRO A 63 9.21 3.60 -6.76
CA PRO A 63 9.72 4.74 -7.53
C PRO A 63 9.87 4.44 -9.03
N LEU A 64 10.26 3.21 -9.40
CA LEU A 64 10.38 2.80 -10.80
C LEU A 64 9.01 2.71 -11.48
N HIS A 65 7.97 2.34 -10.73
CA HIS A 65 6.60 2.33 -11.21
C HIS A 65 6.06 3.75 -11.43
N GLN A 66 6.57 4.74 -10.70
CA GLN A 66 6.12 6.13 -10.80
C GLN A 66 6.88 6.94 -11.87
N LEU A 67 8.07 6.50 -12.30
CA LEU A 67 8.85 7.20 -13.32
C LEU A 67 8.02 7.54 -14.56
N SER A 68 8.21 8.73 -15.10
CA SER A 68 7.63 9.20 -16.37
C SER A 68 8.52 10.26 -17.01
N ASP A 69 8.38 10.47 -18.32
CA ASP A 69 9.18 11.48 -19.04
C ASP A 69 8.96 12.89 -18.49
N THR A 70 7.72 13.20 -18.08
CA THR A 70 7.38 14.46 -17.42
C THR A 70 8.20 14.66 -16.15
N MET A 71 8.39 13.61 -15.35
CA MET A 71 9.17 13.66 -14.12
C MET A 71 10.67 13.75 -14.38
N ALA A 72 11.18 12.99 -15.36
CA ALA A 72 12.59 13.02 -15.75
C ALA A 72 13.04 14.40 -16.24
N SER A 73 12.12 15.23 -16.76
CA SER A 73 12.41 16.61 -17.16
C SER A 73 12.55 17.61 -16.00
N LYS A 74 12.23 17.22 -14.76
CA LYS A 74 12.29 18.09 -13.57
C LYS A 74 13.64 17.95 -12.87
N SER A 75 14.16 19.05 -12.34
CA SER A 75 15.43 19.06 -11.59
C SER A 75 15.32 18.38 -10.23
N VAL A 76 14.13 18.35 -9.64
CA VAL A 76 13.81 17.69 -8.37
C VAL A 76 12.40 17.12 -8.49
N TRP A 77 12.22 15.90 -7.98
CA TRP A 77 10.91 15.25 -7.89
C TRP A 77 10.79 14.50 -6.56
N LEU A 78 9.60 14.54 -5.95
CA LEU A 78 9.27 13.75 -4.78
C LEU A 78 8.29 12.65 -5.21
N TYR A 79 8.67 11.40 -4.98
CA TYR A 79 7.82 10.25 -5.24
C TYR A 79 6.73 10.12 -4.18
N ASP A 80 5.58 9.59 -4.57
CA ASP A 80 4.51 9.28 -3.62
C ASP A 80 5.03 8.19 -2.67
N SER A 81 4.88 8.43 -1.37
CA SER A 81 5.25 7.48 -0.33
C SER A 81 4.26 6.33 -0.27
N ALA A 82 4.72 5.15 0.14
CA ALA A 82 3.83 4.05 0.51
C ALA A 82 2.77 4.51 1.55
N PRO A 83 1.54 3.99 1.49
CA PRO A 83 0.49 4.34 2.44
C PRO A 83 0.95 3.98 3.86
N ILE A 84 0.89 4.97 4.76
CA ILE A 84 1.27 4.80 6.15
C ILE A 84 0.00 4.52 6.96
N TRP A 85 -0.08 3.33 7.53
CA TRP A 85 -1.14 2.97 8.46
C TRP A 85 -0.75 3.38 9.88
N ARG A 86 -1.62 4.11 10.56
CA ARG A 86 -1.51 4.27 12.02
C ARG A 86 -2.11 3.04 12.68
N THR A 87 -1.26 2.13 13.13
CA THR A 87 -1.66 0.97 13.91
C THR A 87 -1.53 1.32 15.40
N GLY A 88 -2.68 1.43 16.09
CA GLY A 88 -2.74 1.71 17.52
C GLY A 88 -3.38 3.05 17.89
N GLY A 89 -3.98 3.07 19.08
CA GLY A 89 -4.80 4.18 19.59
C GLY A 89 -6.28 3.80 19.65
N SER A 90 -6.96 4.27 20.70
CA SER A 90 -8.42 4.22 20.79
C SER A 90 -8.96 5.61 20.44
N VAL A 91 -10.00 5.66 19.63
CA VAL A 91 -10.77 6.89 19.38
C VAL A 91 -12.07 6.76 20.17
N SER A 92 -12.29 7.67 21.11
CA SER A 92 -13.57 7.77 21.82
C SER A 92 -14.47 8.76 21.10
N LEU A 93 -15.60 8.26 20.60
CA LEU A 93 -16.69 9.10 20.08
C LEU A 93 -17.67 9.34 21.22
N ARG A 94 -17.95 10.61 21.54
CA ARG A 94 -18.97 11.00 22.52
C ARG A 94 -19.99 11.89 21.86
N TYR A 95 -21.26 11.53 21.98
CA TYR A 95 -22.39 12.25 21.43
C TYR A 95 -23.47 12.40 22.49
N TRP A 96 -24.25 13.47 22.41
CA TRP A 96 -25.33 13.74 23.36
C TRP A 96 -26.64 13.95 22.62
N PHE A 97 -27.69 13.31 23.11
CA PHE A 97 -29.05 13.57 22.69
C PHE A 97 -29.70 14.59 23.63
N ARG A 98 -30.58 15.43 23.08
CA ARG A 98 -31.37 16.37 23.87
C ARG A 98 -32.38 15.66 24.78
N GLU A 99 -32.90 14.52 24.33
CA GLU A 99 -33.78 13.64 25.08
C GLU A 99 -33.23 12.22 24.97
N ALA A 100 -33.39 11.40 26.02
CA ALA A 100 -32.85 10.04 26.03
C ALA A 100 -33.52 9.20 24.92
N PRO A 101 -32.77 8.69 23.93
CA PRO A 101 -33.34 7.85 22.89
C PRO A 101 -33.70 6.48 23.43
N ASP A 102 -34.59 5.78 22.72
CA ASP A 102 -34.92 4.39 23.04
C ASP A 102 -33.69 3.49 22.78
N SER A 103 -33.16 2.89 23.84
CA SER A 103 -31.98 2.04 23.78
C SER A 103 -32.19 0.80 22.91
N SER A 104 -33.42 0.32 22.73
CA SER A 104 -33.73 -0.85 21.89
C SER A 104 -33.64 -0.57 20.38
N THR A 105 -33.53 0.69 19.98
CA THR A 105 -33.51 1.10 18.55
C THR A 105 -32.31 1.95 18.17
N THR A 106 -31.44 2.28 19.13
CA THR A 106 -30.31 3.18 18.91
C THR A 106 -29.09 2.43 18.37
N GLU A 107 -28.64 2.79 17.17
CA GLU A 107 -27.41 2.30 16.56
C GLU A 107 -26.44 3.45 16.22
N LEU A 108 -25.13 3.20 16.41
CA LEU A 108 -24.06 4.04 15.90
C LEU A 108 -23.39 3.33 14.73
N ARG A 109 -23.33 3.99 13.57
CA ARG A 109 -22.70 3.45 12.36
C ARG A 109 -21.53 4.31 11.94
N ILE A 110 -20.38 3.68 11.72
CA ILE A 110 -19.21 4.28 11.08
C ILE A 110 -19.26 3.88 9.61
N LEU A 111 -19.22 4.86 8.72
CA LEU A 111 -19.32 4.67 7.27
C LEU A 111 -18.11 5.29 6.56
N GLU A 112 -17.77 4.72 5.40
CA GLU A 112 -16.91 5.34 4.41
C GLU A 112 -17.60 6.55 3.78
N SER A 113 -16.82 7.38 3.07
CA SER A 113 -17.33 8.58 2.39
C SER A 113 -18.36 8.30 1.30
N ASP A 114 -18.38 7.09 0.75
CA ASP A 114 -19.34 6.62 -0.26
C ASP A 114 -20.64 6.04 0.35
N GLY A 115 -20.73 5.99 1.69
CA GLY A 115 -21.87 5.42 2.41
C GLY A 115 -21.76 3.93 2.73
N THR A 116 -20.65 3.27 2.38
CA THR A 116 -20.40 1.88 2.77
C THR A 116 -20.22 1.78 4.29
N ILE A 117 -20.93 0.85 4.94
CA ILE A 117 -20.84 0.67 6.40
C ILE A 117 -19.52 -0.04 6.75
N ILE A 118 -18.68 0.60 7.56
CA ILE A 118 -17.46 0.01 8.12
C ILE A 118 -17.80 -0.82 9.37
N LYS A 119 -18.62 -0.23 10.27
CA LYS A 119 -18.97 -0.87 11.53
C LYS A 119 -20.27 -0.32 12.10
N THR A 120 -21.07 -1.20 12.70
CA THR A 120 -22.27 -0.85 13.46
C THR A 120 -22.07 -1.23 14.92
N PHE A 121 -22.54 -0.39 15.83
CA PHE A 121 -22.61 -0.64 17.26
C PHE A 121 -24.06 -0.45 17.71
N THR A 122 -24.54 -1.34 18.56
CA THR A 122 -25.87 -1.24 19.18
C THR A 122 -25.72 -1.10 20.69
N ALA A 123 -26.74 -0.54 21.34
CA ALA A 123 -26.75 -0.40 22.79
C ALA A 123 -26.84 -1.74 23.53
N GLU A 124 -27.44 -2.77 22.91
CA GLU A 124 -27.59 -4.10 23.51
C GLU A 124 -26.26 -4.84 23.68
N ASP A 125 -25.28 -4.57 22.83
CA ASP A 125 -23.97 -5.23 22.85
C ASP A 125 -23.04 -4.69 23.96
N GLY A 126 -23.51 -3.73 24.78
CA GLY A 126 -22.68 -3.04 25.78
C GLY A 126 -21.55 -2.22 25.17
N ALA A 127 -21.68 -1.88 23.88
CA ALA A 127 -20.62 -1.27 23.08
C ALA A 127 -20.41 0.23 23.35
N PHE A 128 -21.39 0.89 23.96
CA PHE A 128 -21.32 2.29 24.40
C PHE A 128 -22.37 2.57 25.47
N ASP A 129 -22.05 3.46 26.41
CA ASP A 129 -22.96 3.88 27.47
C ASP A 129 -23.91 4.97 26.96
N ILE A 130 -25.21 4.84 27.27
CA ILE A 130 -26.21 5.88 27.06
C ILE A 130 -26.43 6.59 28.39
N GLU A 131 -25.90 7.80 28.51
CA GLU A 131 -26.15 8.67 29.66
C GLU A 131 -27.03 9.85 29.25
N ALA A 132 -27.98 10.22 30.11
CA ALA A 132 -28.74 11.45 29.94
C ALA A 132 -27.80 12.65 30.04
N GLY A 133 -27.90 13.60 29.10
CA GLY A 133 -27.06 14.80 29.10
C GLY A 133 -27.25 15.62 30.37
N MET A 134 -26.15 16.19 30.89
CA MET A 134 -26.22 17.21 31.94
C MET A 134 -26.99 18.42 31.42
N ASN A 135 -28.09 18.76 32.07
CA ASN A 135 -28.82 20.03 31.88
C ASN A 135 -27.95 21.23 32.26
#